data_AF-A0A3A1WXF8-F1
#
_entry.id   AF-A0A3A1WXF8-F1
#
_cell.length_a   1.000
_cell.length_b   1.000
_cell.length_c   1.000
_cell.angle_alpha   90.00
_cell.angle_beta   90.00
_cell.angle_gamma   90.00
#
_symmetry.space_group_name_H-M   'P 1'
#
loop_
_entity.id
_entity.type
_entity.pdbx_description
1 polymer ?
#
loop_
_entity_poly.entity_id
_entity_poly.type
_entity_poly.pdbx_seq_one_letter_code
_entity_poly.pdbx_strand_id
1 'polypeptide(L)'
;MARITLHDFAPADVNRGPWIPTSLSNNPRAGQWSSERMSQGMIADYKRFLMTDGEGIRCSLYVSGCPFHCVECYNESIWDFRAGHPYTQKLEDQIIEDLAQPYVQGLTLLGGEPLLNTGILLPLCKRIRSEFGHTKDIWSWTGYTWEELMRPGETPDKLELLQYVDILVDGRYIKDLHDSLLQFRGSSNQRIIDVPKSLENPHDPPVIWEKLHDQERFIPSIYGKDRAQGEGDAS
;
A
#
# COMPACT_ATOMS: atom_id res chain seq x y z
N MET A 1 10.83 15.98 -18.17
CA MET A 1 10.07 15.70 -16.93
C MET A 1 10.03 16.97 -16.10
N ALA A 2 8.86 17.43 -15.69
CA ALA A 2 8.76 18.53 -14.73
C ALA A 2 9.46 18.08 -13.44
N ARG A 3 10.36 18.92 -12.88
CA ARG A 3 10.94 18.65 -11.56
C ARG A 3 9.79 18.70 -10.55
N ILE A 4 9.43 17.56 -10.00
CA ILE A 4 8.48 17.50 -8.89
C ILE A 4 9.21 18.00 -7.65
N THR A 5 8.72 19.09 -7.09
CA THR A 5 9.22 19.59 -5.81
C THR A 5 8.61 18.76 -4.70
N LEU A 6 9.47 18.18 -3.86
CA LEU A 6 9.08 17.37 -2.72
C LEU A 6 9.19 18.19 -1.44
N HIS A 7 8.26 17.95 -0.51
CA HIS A 7 8.08 18.78 0.67
C HIS A 7 7.99 17.93 1.94
N ASP A 8 8.72 18.33 2.97
CA ASP A 8 8.41 17.92 4.35
C ASP A 8 7.53 18.99 4.99
N PHE A 9 6.25 18.67 5.19
CA PHE A 9 5.30 19.56 5.84
C PHE A 9 5.37 19.45 7.37
N ALA A 10 6.02 18.42 7.90
CA ALA A 10 6.06 18.08 9.32
C ALA A 10 7.49 18.04 9.89
N PRO A 11 8.34 19.05 9.66
CA PRO A 11 9.76 19.01 10.05
C PRO A 11 9.98 18.97 11.57
N ALA A 12 8.98 19.37 12.36
CA ALA A 12 9.02 19.33 13.82
C ALA A 12 8.50 17.99 14.40
N ASP A 13 7.84 17.17 13.60
CA ASP A 13 7.27 15.90 14.06
C ASP A 13 8.40 14.87 14.21
N VAL A 14 8.55 14.36 15.43
CA VAL A 14 9.45 13.26 15.76
C VAL A 14 8.73 11.92 15.64
N ASN A 15 9.49 10.83 15.47
CA ASN A 15 8.97 9.46 15.42
C ASN A 15 7.90 9.22 14.33
N ARG A 16 8.21 9.58 13.09
CA ARG A 16 7.32 9.36 11.92
C ARG A 16 7.53 7.99 11.27
N GLY A 17 8.13 7.05 11.98
CA GLY A 17 8.43 5.72 11.47
C GLY A 17 9.71 5.66 10.62
N PRO A 18 9.96 4.48 10.03
CA PRO A 18 11.23 4.18 9.38
C PRO A 18 11.44 5.07 8.15
N TRP A 19 12.61 5.73 8.10
CA TRP A 19 13.06 6.57 6.98
C TRP A 19 12.23 7.83 6.69
N ILE A 20 11.46 8.30 7.67
CA ILE A 20 10.71 9.56 7.59
C ILE A 20 11.31 10.61 8.54
N PRO A 21 11.66 11.82 8.06
CA PRO A 21 11.43 12.32 6.71
C PRO A 21 12.38 11.73 5.68
N THR A 22 11.90 11.66 4.43
CA THR A 22 12.73 11.39 3.26
C THR A 22 12.66 12.55 2.28
N SER A 23 13.76 12.80 1.56
CA SER A 23 13.81 13.75 0.45
C SER A 23 13.30 13.16 -0.87
N LEU A 24 12.93 11.86 -0.87
CA LEU A 24 12.47 11.11 -2.03
C LEU A 24 10.93 10.98 -2.12
N SER A 25 10.20 11.68 -1.24
CA SER A 25 8.73 11.81 -1.32
C SER A 25 8.24 13.02 -0.50
N ASN A 26 6.96 13.35 -0.60
CA ASN A 26 6.29 14.29 0.29
C ASN A 26 6.04 13.67 1.68
N ASN A 27 6.11 14.48 2.73
CA ASN A 27 5.88 14.06 4.11
C ASN A 27 4.80 14.93 4.78
N PRO A 28 3.57 14.41 4.99
CA PRO A 28 2.45 15.22 5.48
C PRO A 28 2.49 15.43 6.99
N ARG A 29 1.92 16.55 7.43
CA ARG A 29 1.48 16.72 8.83
C ARG A 29 0.26 15.86 9.14
N ALA A 30 0.04 15.62 10.43
CA ALA A 30 -1.15 14.94 10.91
C ALA A 30 -2.41 15.62 10.37
N GLY A 31 -3.28 14.85 9.71
CA GLY A 31 -4.56 15.34 9.20
C GLY A 31 -4.48 16.34 8.04
N GLN A 32 -3.29 16.57 7.48
CA GLN A 32 -3.10 17.48 6.34
C GLN A 32 -3.89 17.02 5.11
N TRP A 33 -3.86 15.71 4.86
CA TRP A 33 -4.55 15.05 3.76
C TRP A 33 -5.71 14.23 4.31
N SER A 34 -6.89 14.38 3.73
CA SER A 34 -8.09 13.65 4.12
C SER A 34 -8.83 13.16 2.89
N SER A 35 -9.52 12.02 3.02
CA SER A 35 -10.32 11.48 1.91
C SER A 35 -11.40 12.45 1.47
N GLU A 36 -12.07 13.13 2.42
CA GLU A 36 -13.12 14.12 2.14
C GLU A 36 -12.66 15.23 1.19
N ARG A 37 -11.42 15.70 1.33
CA ARG A 37 -10.90 16.83 0.54
C ARG A 37 -10.26 16.41 -0.77
N MET A 38 -9.72 15.20 -0.84
CA MET A 38 -8.84 14.79 -1.93
C MET A 38 -9.49 13.76 -2.85
N SER A 39 -10.20 12.77 -2.29
CA SER A 39 -10.84 11.73 -3.09
C SER A 39 -11.83 12.32 -4.08
N GLN A 40 -11.88 11.75 -5.28
CA GLN A 40 -12.80 12.15 -6.35
C GLN A 40 -13.79 11.03 -6.70
N GLY A 41 -13.87 9.96 -5.90
CA GLY A 41 -14.72 8.82 -6.25
C GLY A 41 -14.18 7.99 -7.41
N MET A 42 -12.88 8.04 -7.68
CA MET A 42 -12.23 7.46 -8.86
C MET A 42 -11.33 6.29 -8.47
N ILE A 43 -11.27 5.29 -9.34
CA ILE A 43 -10.32 4.18 -9.26
C ILE A 43 -9.58 4.05 -10.58
N ALA A 44 -8.31 3.67 -10.50
CA ALA A 44 -7.43 3.53 -11.64
C ALA A 44 -7.71 2.23 -12.40
N ASP A 45 -7.85 1.13 -11.66
CA ASP A 45 -8.05 -0.20 -12.25
C ASP A 45 -8.62 -1.19 -11.21
N TYR A 46 -9.19 -2.28 -11.70
CA TYR A 46 -9.59 -3.43 -10.91
C TYR A 46 -9.11 -4.71 -11.58
N LYS A 47 -8.31 -5.50 -10.86
CA LYS A 47 -7.71 -6.74 -11.36
C LYS A 47 -8.18 -7.93 -10.56
N ARG A 48 -8.63 -8.96 -11.28
CA ARG A 48 -9.12 -10.22 -10.72
C ARG A 48 -8.00 -11.25 -10.70
N PHE A 49 -7.94 -12.02 -9.62
CA PHE A 49 -7.16 -13.26 -9.49
C PHE A 49 -5.64 -13.09 -9.70
N LEU A 50 -5.05 -12.14 -8.98
CA LEU A 50 -3.60 -11.91 -8.94
C LEU A 50 -2.95 -12.65 -7.77
N MET A 51 -1.64 -12.94 -7.88
CA MET A 51 -0.85 -13.58 -6.83
C MET A 51 0.34 -12.70 -6.36
N THR A 52 0.49 -11.51 -6.94
CA THR A 52 1.59 -10.59 -6.66
C THR A 52 1.27 -9.59 -5.54
N ASP A 53 -0.01 -9.35 -5.30
CA ASP A 53 -0.49 -8.24 -4.47
C ASP A 53 -0.85 -8.74 -3.05
N GLY A 54 -0.12 -9.73 -2.53
CA GLY A 54 -0.31 -10.35 -1.22
C GLY A 54 -0.40 -11.87 -1.28
N GLU A 55 -0.61 -12.50 -0.12
CA GLU A 55 -0.73 -13.96 -0.04
C GLU A 55 -2.00 -14.49 -0.74
N GLY A 56 -1.85 -15.60 -1.45
CA GLY A 56 -2.95 -16.32 -2.11
C GLY A 56 -3.38 -15.70 -3.45
N ILE A 57 -4.52 -16.17 -3.97
CA ILE A 57 -5.17 -15.57 -5.14
C ILE A 57 -6.05 -14.43 -4.65
N ARG A 58 -5.85 -13.23 -5.17
CA ARG A 58 -6.45 -12.00 -4.66
C ARG A 58 -7.17 -11.23 -5.76
N CYS A 59 -8.17 -10.47 -5.36
CA CYS A 59 -8.67 -9.35 -6.14
C CYS A 59 -7.91 -8.09 -5.72
N SER A 60 -7.62 -7.20 -6.65
CA SER A 60 -6.84 -5.99 -6.41
C SER A 60 -7.57 -4.77 -6.91
N LEU A 61 -7.87 -3.82 -6.01
CA LEU A 61 -8.50 -2.55 -6.33
C LEU A 61 -7.45 -1.44 -6.27
N TYR A 62 -7.15 -0.84 -7.43
CA TYR A 62 -6.20 0.25 -7.56
C TYR A 62 -6.96 1.58 -7.49
N VAL A 63 -6.89 2.29 -6.36
CA VAL A 63 -7.53 3.61 -6.21
C VAL A 63 -6.72 4.71 -6.88
N SER A 64 -7.37 5.82 -7.24
CA SER A 64 -6.71 6.98 -7.84
C SER A 64 -6.29 8.02 -6.81
N GLY A 65 -5.18 8.69 -7.08
CA GLY A 65 -4.68 9.81 -6.29
C GLY A 65 -3.67 9.41 -5.25
N CYS A 66 -2.48 10.03 -5.29
CA CYS A 66 -1.44 9.83 -4.29
C CYS A 66 -0.53 11.05 -4.18
N PRO A 67 -0.61 11.83 -3.09
CA PRO A 67 0.19 13.04 -2.92
C PRO A 67 1.61 12.77 -2.42
N PHE A 68 2.00 11.51 -2.16
CA PHE A 68 3.35 11.18 -1.73
C PHE A 68 4.40 11.46 -2.80
N HIS A 69 4.07 11.27 -4.08
CA HIS A 69 4.97 11.49 -5.22
C HIS A 69 6.35 10.85 -5.02
N CYS A 70 6.39 9.58 -4.58
CA CYS A 70 7.66 8.87 -4.37
C CYS A 70 8.49 8.89 -5.66
N VAL A 71 9.78 9.20 -5.55
CA VAL A 71 10.71 9.17 -6.70
C VAL A 71 10.72 7.77 -7.30
N GLU A 72 10.51 7.68 -8.62
CA GLU A 72 10.38 6.42 -9.37
C GLU A 72 9.23 5.52 -8.86
N CYS A 73 8.12 6.13 -8.47
CA CYS A 73 6.90 5.40 -8.17
C CYS A 73 6.41 4.62 -9.39
N TYR A 74 6.23 3.32 -9.24
CA TYR A 74 5.66 2.45 -10.27
C TYR A 74 4.27 2.92 -10.77
N ASN A 75 3.51 3.58 -9.89
CA ASN A 75 2.15 4.05 -10.12
C ASN A 75 2.08 5.58 -10.31
N GLU A 76 3.12 6.21 -10.86
CA GLU A 76 3.13 7.68 -11.08
C GLU A 76 1.96 8.18 -11.95
N SER A 77 1.46 7.34 -12.86
CA SER A 77 0.35 7.68 -13.77
C SER A 77 -0.98 7.91 -13.04
N ILE A 78 -1.11 7.46 -11.79
CA ILE A 78 -2.34 7.52 -11.01
C ILE A 78 -2.20 8.41 -9.77
N TRP A 79 -1.20 9.30 -9.74
CA TRP A 79 -1.08 10.35 -8.72
C TRP A 79 -2.21 11.39 -8.78
N ASP A 80 -2.81 11.63 -9.96
CA ASP A 80 -4.00 12.49 -10.08
C ASP A 80 -5.22 11.75 -9.53
N PHE A 81 -5.93 12.36 -8.58
CA PHE A 81 -7.17 11.83 -8.02
C PHE A 81 -8.28 11.68 -9.07
N ARG A 82 -8.15 12.30 -10.24
CA ARG A 82 -9.09 12.16 -11.37
C ARG A 82 -8.66 11.12 -12.41
N ALA A 83 -7.54 10.43 -12.20
CA ALA A 83 -7.12 9.34 -13.09
C ALA A 83 -8.11 8.17 -13.05
N GLY A 84 -8.16 7.38 -14.13
CA GLY A 84 -9.00 6.18 -14.21
C GLY A 84 -10.47 6.48 -14.49
N HIS A 85 -11.36 5.80 -13.76
CA HIS A 85 -12.80 5.89 -13.95
C HIS A 85 -13.57 5.91 -12.61
N PRO A 86 -14.83 6.36 -12.60
CA PRO A 86 -15.63 6.38 -11.38
C PRO A 86 -15.78 5.00 -10.76
N TYR A 87 -15.73 4.95 -9.42
CA TYR A 87 -16.19 3.80 -8.65
C TYR A 87 -17.72 3.73 -8.71
N THR A 88 -18.26 2.54 -8.93
CA THR A 88 -19.71 2.35 -9.13
C THR A 88 -20.20 1.14 -8.35
N GLN A 89 -21.49 1.13 -8.04
CA GLN A 89 -22.15 -0.03 -7.43
C GLN A 89 -21.94 -1.32 -8.25
N LYS A 90 -21.97 -1.21 -9.59
CA LYS A 90 -21.71 -2.33 -10.49
C LYS A 90 -20.32 -2.94 -10.28
N LEU A 91 -19.30 -2.09 -10.11
CA LEU A 91 -17.94 -2.57 -9.83
C LEU A 91 -17.88 -3.23 -8.46
N GLU A 92 -18.52 -2.64 -7.44
CA GLU A 92 -18.59 -3.23 -6.11
C GLU A 92 -19.24 -4.62 -6.12
N ASP A 93 -20.37 -4.76 -6.80
CA ASP A 93 -21.06 -6.05 -6.94
C ASP A 93 -20.17 -7.09 -7.65
N GLN A 94 -19.40 -6.66 -8.65
CA GLN A 94 -18.42 -7.52 -9.32
C GLN A 94 -17.31 -7.97 -8.37
N ILE A 95 -16.76 -7.05 -7.56
CA ILE A 95 -15.73 -7.36 -6.55
C ILE A 95 -16.25 -8.43 -5.59
N ILE A 96 -17.49 -8.27 -5.11
CA ILE A 96 -18.10 -9.22 -4.17
C ILE A 96 -18.32 -10.60 -4.82
N GLU A 97 -18.83 -10.65 -6.05
CA GLU A 97 -18.97 -11.91 -6.80
C GLU A 97 -17.62 -12.63 -6.99
N ASP A 98 -16.57 -11.86 -7.27
CA ASP A 98 -15.22 -12.39 -7.44
C ASP A 98 -14.61 -12.89 -6.14
N LEU A 99 -14.81 -12.17 -5.04
CA LEU A 99 -14.37 -12.60 -3.70
C LEU A 99 -15.10 -13.87 -3.24
N ALA A 100 -16.36 -14.08 -3.66
CA ALA A 100 -17.13 -15.27 -3.30
C ALA A 100 -16.54 -16.58 -3.85
N GLN A 101 -15.65 -16.51 -4.86
CA GLN A 101 -14.99 -17.69 -5.40
C GLN A 101 -14.15 -18.40 -4.31
N PRO A 102 -14.24 -19.74 -4.20
CA PRO A 102 -13.64 -20.47 -3.08
C PRO A 102 -12.11 -20.44 -3.08
N TYR A 103 -11.49 -20.24 -4.24
CA TYR A 103 -10.02 -20.16 -4.39
C TYR A 103 -9.47 -18.74 -4.16
N VAL A 104 -10.32 -17.74 -4.02
CA VAL A 104 -9.89 -16.36 -3.75
C VAL A 104 -9.70 -16.18 -2.27
N GLN A 105 -8.50 -15.79 -1.86
CA GLN A 105 -8.16 -15.55 -0.46
C GLN A 105 -8.74 -14.22 0.04
N GLY A 106 -8.71 -13.17 -0.78
CA GLY A 106 -9.16 -11.86 -0.31
C GLY A 106 -8.97 -10.71 -1.29
N LEU A 107 -9.10 -9.49 -0.75
CA LEU A 107 -8.98 -8.23 -1.47
C LEU A 107 -7.68 -7.52 -1.08
N THR A 108 -7.05 -6.86 -2.05
CA THR A 108 -5.96 -5.92 -1.82
C THR A 108 -6.38 -4.52 -2.26
N LEU A 109 -6.15 -3.56 -1.37
CA LEU A 109 -6.33 -2.13 -1.58
C LEU A 109 -4.97 -1.50 -1.89
N LEU A 110 -4.79 -0.96 -3.09
CA LEU A 110 -3.51 -0.44 -3.55
C LEU A 110 -3.71 0.67 -4.60
N GLY A 111 -2.67 0.97 -5.38
CA GLY A 111 -2.70 1.92 -6.48
C GLY A 111 -2.07 3.25 -6.08
N GLY A 112 -2.90 4.29 -6.01
CA GLY A 112 -2.56 5.57 -5.40
C GLY A 112 -2.42 5.43 -3.89
N GLU A 113 -3.21 6.18 -3.12
CA GLU A 113 -3.23 6.09 -1.65
C GLU A 113 -4.61 5.64 -1.14
N PRO A 114 -4.76 4.37 -0.73
CA PRO A 114 -5.99 3.84 -0.13
C PRO A 114 -6.51 4.65 1.06
N LEU A 115 -5.64 5.13 1.95
CA LEU A 115 -6.06 5.90 3.13
C LEU A 115 -6.52 7.33 2.81
N LEU A 116 -6.49 7.73 1.53
CA LEU A 116 -7.10 8.97 1.03
C LEU A 116 -8.32 8.71 0.14
N ASN A 117 -8.80 7.47 0.09
CA ASN A 117 -10.00 7.04 -0.62
C ASN A 117 -10.98 6.28 0.29
N THR A 118 -10.94 6.55 1.60
CA THR A 118 -11.79 5.91 2.63
C THR A 118 -13.28 6.05 2.33
N GLY A 119 -13.72 7.15 1.68
CA GLY A 119 -15.12 7.34 1.28
C GLY A 119 -15.67 6.26 0.33
N ILE A 120 -14.81 5.64 -0.48
CA ILE A 120 -15.15 4.50 -1.34
C ILE A 120 -14.89 3.18 -0.62
N LEU A 121 -13.77 3.09 0.08
CA LEU A 121 -13.25 1.83 0.61
C LEU A 121 -13.96 1.38 1.89
N LEU A 122 -14.42 2.30 2.74
CA LEU A 122 -15.14 1.94 3.96
C LEU A 122 -16.46 1.19 3.68
N PRO A 123 -17.35 1.65 2.77
CA PRO A 123 -18.52 0.87 2.37
C PRO A 123 -18.17 -0.52 1.85
N LEU A 124 -17.17 -0.63 0.96
CA LEU A 124 -16.72 -1.91 0.41
C LEU A 124 -16.21 -2.87 1.49
N CYS A 125 -15.30 -2.40 2.36
CA CYS A 125 -14.75 -3.21 3.45
C CYS A 125 -15.83 -3.68 4.43
N LYS A 126 -16.78 -2.80 4.78
CA LYS A 126 -17.94 -3.15 5.62
C LYS A 126 -18.79 -4.23 4.96
N ARG A 127 -19.04 -4.12 3.65
CA ARG A 127 -19.79 -5.13 2.89
C ARG A 127 -19.05 -6.46 2.86
N ILE A 128 -17.74 -6.47 2.61
CA ILE A 128 -16.92 -7.68 2.65
C ILE A 128 -17.02 -8.37 4.01
N ARG A 129 -16.91 -7.61 5.12
CA ARG A 129 -17.10 -8.18 6.46
C ARG A 129 -18.52 -8.69 6.69
N SER A 130 -19.54 -8.01 6.18
CA SER A 130 -20.93 -8.46 6.30
C SER A 130 -21.20 -9.77 5.56
N GLU A 131 -20.61 -9.96 4.37
CA GLU A 131 -20.89 -11.11 3.51
C GLU A 131 -19.97 -12.30 3.81
N PHE A 132 -18.72 -12.05 4.18
CA PHE A 132 -17.70 -13.09 4.33
C PHE A 132 -17.06 -13.17 5.72
N GLY A 133 -17.39 -12.25 6.64
CA GLY A 133 -16.71 -12.13 7.92
C GLY A 133 -15.20 -11.92 7.72
N HIS A 134 -14.40 -12.77 8.37
CA HIS A 134 -12.94 -12.80 8.23
C HIS A 134 -12.43 -13.95 7.36
N THR A 135 -13.31 -14.62 6.61
CA THR A 135 -12.88 -15.69 5.69
C THR A 135 -12.18 -15.16 4.44
N LYS A 136 -12.38 -13.86 4.14
CA LYS A 136 -11.67 -13.13 3.09
C LYS A 136 -10.84 -12.04 3.75
N ASP A 137 -9.51 -12.14 3.65
CA ASP A 137 -8.62 -11.14 4.24
C ASP A 137 -8.55 -9.87 3.39
N ILE A 138 -8.26 -8.74 4.03
CA ILE A 138 -8.12 -7.44 3.39
C ILE A 138 -6.69 -6.96 3.63
N TRP A 139 -5.95 -6.79 2.54
CA TRP A 139 -4.63 -6.18 2.56
C TRP A 139 -4.73 -4.74 2.10
N SER A 140 -3.86 -3.87 2.61
CA SER A 140 -3.75 -2.48 2.13
C SER A 140 -2.29 -2.05 2.03
N TRP A 141 -1.93 -1.41 0.92
CA TRP A 141 -0.66 -0.68 0.80
C TRP A 141 -0.90 0.78 1.13
N THR A 142 0.09 1.43 1.73
CA THR A 142 0.03 2.86 2.00
C THR A 142 1.41 3.49 2.04
N GLY A 143 1.51 4.76 1.62
CA GLY A 143 2.72 5.55 1.82
C GLY A 143 2.89 6.04 3.27
N TYR A 144 1.84 6.03 4.08
CA TYR A 144 1.92 6.34 5.50
C TYR A 144 2.67 5.27 6.27
N THR A 145 3.41 5.65 7.31
CA THR A 145 3.91 4.69 8.29
C THR A 145 2.87 4.45 9.38
N TRP A 146 2.94 3.30 10.07
CA TRP A 146 2.14 3.01 11.26
C TRP A 146 2.18 4.17 12.27
N GLU A 147 3.36 4.72 12.52
CA GLU A 147 3.56 5.83 13.44
C GLU A 147 2.86 7.11 12.97
N GLU A 148 2.86 7.42 11.66
CA GLU A 148 2.07 8.52 11.11
C GLU A 148 0.56 8.28 11.21
N LEU A 149 0.10 7.03 11.16
CA LEU A 149 -1.32 6.67 11.30
C LEU A 149 -1.81 6.73 12.76
N MET A 150 -0.93 6.45 13.71
CA MET A 150 -1.25 6.44 15.14
C MET A 150 -1.02 7.79 15.83
N ARG A 151 -0.42 8.78 15.14
CA ARG A 151 -0.09 10.07 15.75
C ARG A 151 -1.34 10.92 16.04
N PRO A 152 -1.29 11.78 17.08
CA PRO A 152 -2.35 12.73 17.36
C PRO A 152 -2.63 13.67 16.17
N GLY A 153 -3.91 13.92 15.90
CA GLY A 153 -4.35 14.84 14.85
C GLY A 153 -4.49 14.22 13.46
N GLU A 154 -4.17 12.94 13.29
CA GLU A 154 -4.49 12.22 12.05
C GLU A 154 -6.00 12.01 11.92
N THR A 155 -6.51 11.84 10.69
CA THR A 155 -7.95 11.80 10.45
C THR A 155 -8.58 10.46 10.88
N PRO A 156 -9.77 10.47 11.52
CA PRO A 156 -10.37 9.27 12.10
C PRO A 156 -10.81 8.23 11.07
N ASP A 157 -11.09 8.65 9.83
CA ASP A 157 -11.46 7.76 8.72
C ASP A 157 -10.34 6.79 8.33
N LYS A 158 -9.07 7.20 8.49
CA LYS A 158 -7.92 6.32 8.26
C LYS A 158 -7.88 5.19 9.29
N LEU A 159 -8.07 5.54 10.56
CA LEU A 159 -8.12 4.56 11.65
C LEU A 159 -9.33 3.64 11.50
N GLU A 160 -10.49 4.18 11.09
CA GLU A 160 -11.67 3.38 10.79
C GLU A 160 -11.41 2.37 9.66
N LEU A 161 -10.77 2.79 8.56
CA LEU A 161 -10.44 1.86 7.47
C LEU A 161 -9.47 0.78 7.96
N LEU A 162 -8.47 1.16 8.76
CA LEU A 162 -7.49 0.24 9.31
C LEU A 162 -8.12 -0.85 10.18
N GLN A 163 -9.23 -0.58 10.89
CA GLN A 163 -9.96 -1.60 11.66
C GLN A 163 -10.54 -2.73 10.80
N TYR A 164 -10.68 -2.51 9.48
CA TYR A 164 -11.13 -3.54 8.54
C TYR A 164 -9.98 -4.23 7.81
N VAL A 165 -8.75 -3.72 7.90
CA VAL A 165 -7.58 -4.29 7.23
C VAL A 165 -6.95 -5.35 8.12
N ASP A 166 -6.60 -6.50 7.55
CA ASP A 166 -5.89 -7.56 8.27
C ASP A 166 -4.37 -7.38 8.14
N ILE A 167 -3.89 -7.02 6.94
CA ILE A 167 -2.46 -6.85 6.66
C ILE A 167 -2.19 -5.48 6.02
N LEU A 168 -1.26 -4.72 6.58
CA LEU A 168 -0.84 -3.42 6.06
C LEU A 168 0.60 -3.50 5.54
N VAL A 169 0.82 -3.09 4.30
CA VAL A 169 2.17 -2.77 3.81
C VAL A 169 2.37 -1.27 3.92
N ASP A 170 3.17 -0.85 4.89
CA ASP A 170 3.31 0.55 5.27
C ASP A 170 4.61 1.20 4.75
N GLY A 171 4.60 2.53 4.70
CA GLY A 171 5.73 3.36 4.32
C GLY A 171 5.84 3.64 2.82
N ARG A 172 6.39 4.82 2.49
CA ARG A 172 6.68 5.21 1.10
C ARG A 172 7.67 4.25 0.47
N TYR A 173 7.56 4.09 -0.84
CA TYR A 173 8.64 3.55 -1.66
C TYR A 173 9.87 4.47 -1.60
N ILE A 174 11.03 3.88 -1.33
CA ILE A 174 12.33 4.57 -1.32
C ILE A 174 13.22 3.87 -2.35
N LYS A 175 13.49 4.56 -3.48
CA LYS A 175 14.29 4.04 -4.59
C LYS A 175 15.63 3.46 -4.14
N ASP A 176 16.35 4.15 -3.25
CA ASP A 176 17.68 3.73 -2.80
C ASP A 176 17.66 2.45 -1.94
N LEU A 177 16.46 2.04 -1.51
CA LEU A 177 16.22 0.82 -0.74
C LEU A 177 15.47 -0.23 -1.54
N HIS A 178 15.34 -0.03 -2.86
CA HIS A 178 14.67 -0.96 -3.74
C HIS A 178 15.36 -2.32 -3.75
N ASP A 179 14.57 -3.38 -3.58
CA ASP A 179 15.04 -4.75 -3.76
C ASP A 179 13.92 -5.66 -4.28
N SER A 180 14.14 -6.22 -5.47
CA SER A 180 13.25 -7.16 -6.16
C SER A 180 13.01 -8.49 -5.43
N LEU A 181 13.82 -8.81 -4.41
CA LEU A 181 13.71 -10.06 -3.66
C LEU A 181 12.79 -9.96 -2.44
N LEU A 182 12.35 -8.75 -2.12
CA LEU A 182 11.47 -8.51 -0.98
C LEU A 182 10.09 -9.08 -1.27
N GLN A 183 9.53 -9.75 -0.28
CA GLN A 183 8.18 -10.26 -0.36
C GLN A 183 7.20 -9.08 -0.37
N PHE A 184 6.35 -9.01 -1.40
CA PHE A 184 5.20 -8.11 -1.53
C PHE A 184 5.48 -6.59 -1.37
N ARG A 185 6.72 -6.14 -1.36
CA ARG A 185 7.05 -4.72 -1.19
C ARG A 185 8.23 -4.30 -2.05
N GLY A 186 8.26 -3.01 -2.38
CA GLY A 186 9.22 -2.48 -3.34
C GLY A 186 10.54 -2.05 -2.72
N SER A 187 10.55 -1.70 -1.43
CA SER A 187 11.75 -1.21 -0.75
C SER A 187 11.85 -1.69 0.71
N SER A 188 13.07 -1.88 1.20
CA SER A 188 13.35 -2.54 2.49
C SER A 188 12.91 -1.77 3.73
N ASN A 189 12.57 -0.47 3.59
CA ASN A 189 11.96 0.31 4.66
C ASN A 189 10.49 -0.04 4.91
N GLN A 190 9.80 -0.60 3.90
CA GLN A 190 8.40 -0.93 4.02
C GLN A 190 8.24 -2.16 4.91
N ARG A 191 7.22 -2.18 5.78
CA ARG A 191 6.94 -3.30 6.67
C ARG A 191 5.62 -3.94 6.28
N ILE A 192 5.53 -5.27 6.44
CA ILE A 192 4.25 -6.00 6.34
C ILE A 192 3.77 -6.24 7.77
N ILE A 193 2.65 -5.63 8.13
CA ILE A 193 2.15 -5.50 9.50
C ILE A 193 0.88 -6.34 9.65
N ASP A 194 0.80 -7.12 10.73
CA ASP A 194 -0.42 -7.75 11.21
C ASP A 194 -1.23 -6.70 11.97
N VAL A 195 -2.27 -6.18 11.33
CA VAL A 195 -3.03 -5.02 11.83
C VAL A 195 -3.82 -5.35 13.09
N PRO A 196 -4.60 -6.45 13.15
CA PRO A 196 -5.34 -6.80 14.37
C PRO A 196 -4.44 -6.90 15.60
N LYS A 197 -3.29 -7.60 15.49
CA LYS A 197 -2.34 -7.72 16.61
C LYS A 197 -1.71 -6.38 16.97
N SER A 198 -1.39 -5.55 15.99
CA SER A 198 -0.80 -4.23 16.23
C SER A 198 -1.79 -3.24 16.87
N LEU A 199 -3.08 -3.37 16.59
CA LEU A 199 -4.13 -2.54 17.21
C LEU A 199 -4.38 -2.88 18.69
N GLU A 200 -3.91 -4.03 19.20
CA GLU A 200 -3.98 -4.34 20.63
C GLU A 200 -3.14 -3.36 21.46
N ASN A 201 -2.00 -2.92 20.92
CA ASN A 201 -1.09 -1.94 21.54
C ASN A 201 -0.61 -0.94 20.46
N PRO A 202 -1.46 0.01 20.03
CA PRO A 202 -1.20 0.83 18.83
C PRO A 202 0.01 1.77 18.95
N HIS A 203 0.47 2.04 20.18
CA HIS A 203 1.61 2.91 20.45
C HIS A 203 2.93 2.15 20.65
N ASP A 204 2.89 0.82 20.64
CA ASP A 204 4.09 -0.02 20.59
C ASP A 204 4.55 -0.21 19.13
N PRO A 205 5.78 -0.70 18.88
CA PRO A 205 6.19 -1.09 17.54
C PRO A 205 5.19 -2.08 16.93
N PRO A 206 4.79 -1.91 15.66
CA PRO A 206 3.79 -2.75 15.04
C PRO A 206 4.27 -4.22 14.95
N VAL A 207 3.32 -5.13 15.07
CA VAL A 207 3.56 -6.57 14.95
C VAL A 207 3.76 -6.91 13.49
N ILE A 208 4.97 -7.38 13.15
CA ILE A 208 5.30 -7.81 11.79
C ILE A 208 4.56 -9.11 11.46
N TRP A 209 4.05 -9.20 10.23
CA TRP A 209 3.36 -10.36 9.72
C TRP A 209 4.25 -11.60 9.80
N GLU A 210 3.75 -12.64 10.48
CA GLU A 210 4.53 -13.83 10.85
C GLU A 210 5.03 -14.66 9.66
N LYS A 211 4.39 -14.52 8.50
CA LYS A 211 4.78 -15.22 7.27
C LYS A 211 5.74 -14.41 6.39
N LEU A 212 6.20 -13.25 6.86
CA LEU A 212 7.18 -12.45 6.14
C LEU A 212 8.46 -13.26 5.95
N HIS A 213 8.79 -13.53 4.69
CA HIS A 213 9.99 -14.26 4.30
C HIS A 213 10.51 -13.72 2.96
N ASP A 214 11.52 -12.86 3.03
CA ASP A 214 12.20 -12.34 1.84
C ASP A 214 13.04 -13.43 1.16
N GLN A 215 13.18 -13.34 -0.16
CA GLN A 215 14.01 -14.28 -0.90
C GLN A 215 15.49 -13.91 -0.76
N GLU A 216 16.35 -14.90 -0.69
CA GLU A 216 17.80 -14.71 -0.80
C GLU A 216 18.28 -15.07 -2.20
N ARG A 217 19.06 -14.19 -2.84
CA ARG A 217 19.75 -14.53 -4.09
C ARG A 217 20.88 -15.51 -3.79
N PHE A 218 20.60 -16.80 -3.96
CA PHE A 218 21.63 -17.81 -4.06
C PHE A 218 21.90 -18.11 -5.53
N ILE A 219 23.00 -17.60 -6.07
CA ILE A 219 23.51 -17.99 -7.39
C ILE A 219 24.64 -19.01 -7.15
N PRO A 220 24.41 -20.31 -7.39
CA PRO A 220 25.47 -21.31 -7.27
C PRO A 220 26.68 -20.91 -8.12
N SER A 221 27.89 -21.11 -7.60
CA SER A 221 29.15 -20.70 -8.24
C SER A 221 29.34 -21.24 -9.66
N ILE A 222 28.67 -22.34 -10.00
CA ILE A 222 28.65 -22.93 -11.35
C ILE A 222 27.99 -22.00 -12.40
N TYR A 223 27.04 -21.14 -12.00
CA TYR A 223 26.35 -20.19 -12.87
C TYR A 223 26.96 -18.77 -12.82
N GLY A 224 27.95 -18.52 -11.95
CA GLY A 224 28.58 -17.21 -11.78
C GLY A 224 29.72 -16.91 -12.76
N LYS A 225 30.25 -17.91 -13.47
CA LYS A 225 31.42 -17.74 -14.35
C LYS A 225 31.12 -17.12 -15.72
N ASP A 226 29.89 -17.27 -16.22
CA ASP A 226 29.53 -16.81 -17.57
C ASP A 226 28.83 -15.44 -17.60
N ARG A 227 28.50 -14.86 -16.43
CA ARG A 227 27.75 -13.61 -16.33
C ARG A 227 28.64 -12.36 -16.30
N ALA A 228 29.90 -12.48 -15.90
CA ALA A 228 30.86 -11.38 -15.89
C ALA A 228 31.19 -10.84 -17.31
N GLN A 229 30.78 -11.55 -18.37
CA GLN A 229 30.96 -11.13 -19.77
C GLN A 229 29.73 -10.46 -20.40
N GLY A 230 28.55 -10.45 -19.74
CA GLY A 230 27.28 -10.04 -20.37
C GLY A 230 26.63 -8.76 -19.84
N GLU A 231 27.01 -8.27 -18.65
CA GLU A 231 26.36 -7.11 -18.01
C GLU A 231 27.13 -5.79 -18.26
N GLY A 232 27.83 -5.68 -19.38
CA GLY A 232 28.60 -4.48 -19.78
C GLY A 232 27.94 -3.56 -20.81
N ASP A 233 26.97 -4.04 -21.61
CA ASP A 233 26.61 -3.36 -22.88
C ASP A 233 25.10 -3.10 -23.07
N ALA A 234 24.35 -2.85 -22.00
CA ALA A 234 22.99 -2.31 -22.14
C ALA A 234 22.77 -1.16 -21.15
N SER A 235 23.37 -0.01 -21.48
CA SER A 235 22.94 1.31 -21.01
C SER A 235 21.93 1.92 -21.98
#